data_AF-A0A3D4VAJ4-F1
#
_entry.id   AF-A0A3D4VAJ4-F1
#
_cell.length_a   1.000
_cell.length_b   1.000
_cell.length_c   1.000
_cell.angle_alpha   90.00
_cell.angle_beta   90.00
_cell.angle_gamma   90.00
#
_symmetry.space_group_name_H-M   'P 1'
#
loop_
_entity.id
_entity.type
_entity.pdbx_description
1 polymer ?
#
loop_
_entity_poly.entity_id
_entity_poly.type
_entity_poly.pdbx_seq_one_letter_code
_entity_poly.pdbx_strand_id
1 'polypeptide(L)'
;MLGHRAQDRRSLTVPPFALWFVGRASPRAPDTSWGVGRPMSPGDHTAARLRAFHSEAFMSVVALAAAMLLATTPAVPSAPAADSLIPITIRLQATVGDTPFSCGKEYPGIGTSGATITASDFRFYVHNVRLVTARGDTVRAAMAPRSPWQDREIALLDFENGTATCANGTPETNPQITVLAPAGEYQGVAFTVGVPFARNHSDMATQGPPLSLSRLFWSWNAGYKFLRVDMRATRPDSAATAWVIHLGSTGCTGAAGAKAPTSCSHGNRPEIALSGFNPARDVIVADLAALLSRSDVRRNQPQTAMGCMAAPNDADCGGLFASLNLPHPNATGADTPKFFRVVRGTATGAANSAGSGPNGTVNGIVNGGTR
;
A
#
# COMPACT_ATOMS: atom_id res chain seq x y z
N MET A 1 73.19 29.92 6.46
CA MET A 1 73.60 29.02 5.37
C MET A 1 72.33 28.68 4.57
N LEU A 2 71.91 29.49 3.60
CA LEU A 2 72.29 29.44 2.18
C LEU A 2 72.18 28.04 1.56
N GLY A 3 71.28 27.87 0.59
CA GLY A 3 71.31 26.72 -0.33
C GLY A 3 69.99 26.34 -1.01
N HIS A 4 69.57 27.10 -2.02
CA HIS A 4 68.68 26.62 -3.08
C HIS A 4 69.30 25.44 -3.86
N ARG A 5 68.47 24.51 -4.35
CA ARG A 5 68.60 23.93 -5.70
C ARG A 5 67.26 23.41 -6.23
N ALA A 6 67.04 23.73 -7.50
CA ALA A 6 65.87 23.43 -8.30
C ALA A 6 66.14 22.26 -9.27
N GLN A 7 65.07 21.89 -9.99
CA GLN A 7 64.99 21.04 -11.20
C GLN A 7 64.96 19.52 -10.91
N ASP A 8 64.03 18.73 -11.47
CA ASP A 8 63.79 18.64 -12.90
C ASP A 8 62.38 18.13 -13.29
N ARG A 9 61.84 18.65 -14.39
CA ARG A 9 60.60 18.18 -15.05
C ARG A 9 60.96 17.06 -16.03
N ARG A 10 60.24 15.94 -16.02
CA ARG A 10 60.05 15.12 -17.23
C ARG A 10 58.61 14.65 -17.38
N SER A 11 57.99 15.18 -18.41
CA SER A 11 56.72 14.79 -19.00
C SER A 11 56.81 13.37 -19.57
N LEU A 12 55.82 12.53 -19.29
CA LEU A 12 55.58 11.29 -20.03
C LEU A 12 54.32 11.47 -20.88
N THR A 13 54.58 11.68 -22.17
CA THR A 13 53.63 11.76 -23.26
C THR A 13 53.19 10.34 -23.63
N VAL A 14 51.88 10.10 -23.70
CA VAL A 14 51.24 8.85 -24.15
C VAL A 14 51.13 8.87 -25.69
N PRO A 15 51.51 7.81 -26.42
CA PRO A 15 51.28 7.74 -27.87
C PRO A 15 49.87 7.20 -28.20
N PRO A 16 49.26 7.59 -29.34
CA PRO A 16 47.92 7.15 -29.73
C PRO A 16 47.90 6.09 -30.87
N PHE A 17 46.71 5.52 -31.06
CA PHE A 17 46.18 4.73 -32.20
C PHE A 17 46.51 3.23 -32.31
N ALA A 18 45.45 2.41 -32.22
CA ALA A 18 45.00 1.57 -33.35
C ALA A 18 43.52 1.18 -33.17
N LEU A 19 42.68 1.65 -34.10
CA LEU A 19 41.33 1.17 -34.35
C LEU A 19 41.38 -0.28 -34.86
N TRP A 20 40.44 -1.14 -34.43
CA TRP A 20 39.99 -2.26 -35.24
C TRP A 20 38.47 -2.29 -35.35
N PHE A 21 38.06 -2.56 -36.58
CA PHE A 21 36.75 -2.36 -37.16
C PHE A 21 35.71 -3.40 -36.74
N VAL A 22 34.48 -2.92 -36.84
CA VAL A 22 33.18 -3.58 -36.71
C VAL A 22 32.99 -4.71 -37.73
N GLY A 23 32.59 -5.89 -37.26
CA GLY A 23 32.01 -6.96 -38.08
C GLY A 23 30.55 -7.19 -37.68
N ARG A 24 29.60 -6.60 -38.43
CA ARG A 24 28.16 -6.88 -38.34
C ARG A 24 27.88 -8.26 -38.91
N ALA A 25 27.24 -9.13 -38.14
CA ALA A 25 26.53 -10.31 -38.63
C ALA A 25 25.02 -10.06 -38.52
N SER A 26 24.34 -9.95 -39.66
CA SER A 26 22.88 -9.88 -39.77
C SER A 26 22.26 -11.27 -39.59
N PRO A 27 21.20 -11.45 -38.80
CA PRO A 27 20.34 -12.61 -38.90
C PRO A 27 19.24 -12.38 -39.96
N ARG A 28 19.10 -13.38 -40.84
CA ARG A 28 18.00 -13.53 -41.80
C ARG A 28 16.65 -13.59 -41.08
N ALA A 29 15.66 -12.89 -41.61
CA ALA A 29 14.25 -13.09 -41.32
C ALA A 29 13.74 -14.39 -41.96
N PRO A 30 12.88 -15.17 -41.30
CA PRO A 30 12.07 -16.18 -41.98
C PRO A 30 10.75 -15.57 -42.47
N ASP A 31 10.57 -15.65 -43.79
CA ASP A 31 9.28 -15.61 -44.49
C ASP A 31 8.34 -16.67 -43.91
N THR A 32 7.15 -16.24 -43.48
CA THR A 32 5.97 -17.12 -43.44
C THR A 32 4.77 -16.35 -43.97
N SER A 33 4.45 -16.68 -45.22
CA SER A 33 3.26 -16.32 -45.95
C SER A 33 2.02 -16.88 -45.25
N TRP A 34 1.17 -16.01 -44.73
CA TRP A 34 -0.19 -16.38 -44.33
C TRP A 34 -1.08 -16.40 -45.56
N GLY A 35 -1.62 -17.59 -45.84
CA GLY A 35 -2.50 -17.88 -46.95
C GLY A 35 -3.80 -17.06 -46.93
N VAL A 36 -4.20 -16.70 -48.14
CA VAL A 36 -5.38 -15.94 -48.52
C VAL A 36 -6.66 -16.66 -48.10
N GLY A 37 -7.51 -15.98 -47.32
CA GLY A 37 -8.88 -16.42 -47.03
C GLY A 37 -9.77 -16.32 -48.26
N ARG A 38 -10.52 -17.38 -48.56
CA ARG A 38 -11.67 -17.34 -49.49
C ARG A 38 -12.95 -17.07 -48.69
N PRO A 39 -13.90 -16.26 -49.20
CA PRO A 39 -15.20 -16.06 -48.59
C PRO A 39 -16.17 -17.16 -49.02
N MET A 40 -17.08 -17.58 -48.13
CA MET A 40 -18.27 -18.35 -48.47
C MET A 40 -19.51 -17.62 -47.96
N SER A 41 -20.43 -17.39 -48.90
CA SER A 41 -21.70 -16.66 -48.76
C SER A 41 -22.78 -17.50 -48.06
N PRO A 42 -23.90 -16.87 -47.62
CA PRO A 42 -24.95 -17.48 -46.81
C PRO A 42 -26.13 -18.03 -47.65
N GLY A 43 -26.87 -18.96 -47.05
CA GLY A 43 -28.18 -19.45 -47.47
C GLY A 43 -28.46 -20.78 -46.76
N ASP A 44 -29.68 -21.20 -46.47
CA ASP A 44 -30.98 -20.54 -46.39
C ASP A 44 -31.92 -21.54 -45.70
N HIS A 45 -32.92 -21.00 -44.99
CA HIS A 45 -34.24 -21.56 -44.69
C HIS A 45 -34.45 -23.02 -44.24
N THR A 46 -35.09 -23.18 -43.08
CA THR A 46 -36.33 -23.98 -42.99
C THR A 46 -37.15 -23.60 -41.75
N ALA A 47 -38.31 -22.99 -42.01
CA ALA A 47 -39.35 -22.72 -41.03
C ALA A 47 -40.32 -23.90 -40.97
N ALA A 48 -40.63 -24.40 -39.77
CA ALA A 48 -41.73 -25.33 -39.54
C ALA A 48 -42.81 -24.63 -38.69
N ARG A 49 -43.93 -24.33 -39.35
CA ARG A 49 -45.21 -23.93 -38.74
C ARG A 49 -45.95 -25.16 -38.25
N LEU A 50 -46.61 -25.09 -37.10
CA LEU A 50 -47.80 -25.89 -36.73
C LEU A 50 -48.56 -25.13 -35.62
N ARG A 51 -49.54 -24.32 -36.01
CA ARG A 51 -51.01 -24.54 -35.88
C ARG A 51 -51.54 -24.47 -34.45
N ALA A 52 -52.19 -23.34 -34.16
CA ALA A 52 -53.11 -23.16 -33.05
C ALA A 52 -54.41 -23.93 -33.31
N PHE A 53 -54.96 -24.55 -32.25
CA PHE A 53 -56.34 -25.01 -32.18
C PHE A 53 -56.97 -24.40 -30.93
N HIS A 54 -58.04 -23.64 -31.14
CA HIS A 54 -58.99 -23.21 -30.13
C HIS A 54 -59.99 -24.34 -29.85
N SER A 55 -60.38 -24.54 -28.60
CA SER A 55 -61.75 -24.96 -28.27
C SER A 55 -62.08 -24.62 -26.82
N GLU A 56 -63.14 -23.82 -26.63
CA GLU A 56 -63.75 -23.56 -25.34
C GLU A 56 -64.76 -24.66 -24.95
N ALA A 57 -64.98 -24.76 -23.63
CA ALA A 57 -66.18 -25.20 -22.91
C ALA A 57 -66.63 -26.66 -22.98
N PHE A 58 -66.62 -27.35 -21.82
CA PHE A 58 -67.74 -28.16 -21.33
C PHE A 58 -67.65 -28.33 -19.80
N MET A 59 -68.69 -27.91 -19.08
CA MET A 59 -68.92 -28.16 -17.65
C MET A 59 -69.31 -29.63 -17.40
N SER A 60 -68.87 -30.22 -16.27
CA SER A 60 -69.78 -30.75 -15.22
C SER A 60 -69.04 -31.50 -14.10
N VAL A 61 -69.19 -30.97 -12.89
CA VAL A 61 -69.54 -31.61 -11.60
C VAL A 61 -69.11 -33.08 -11.37
N VAL A 62 -68.15 -33.28 -10.45
CA VAL A 62 -68.18 -34.36 -9.45
C VAL A 62 -67.78 -33.80 -8.10
N ALA A 63 -68.64 -34.00 -7.11
CA ALA A 63 -68.50 -33.57 -5.74
C ALA A 63 -67.72 -34.59 -4.88
N LEU A 64 -67.31 -34.09 -3.72
CA LEU A 64 -66.95 -34.76 -2.46
C LEU A 64 -65.50 -35.18 -2.20
N ALA A 65 -65.09 -34.81 -0.97
CA ALA A 65 -63.95 -35.26 -0.17
C ALA A 65 -62.60 -34.55 -0.38
N ALA A 66 -62.36 -33.47 0.36
CA ALA A 66 -61.05 -33.23 0.93
C ALA A 66 -61.18 -32.50 2.28
N ALA A 67 -60.64 -33.16 3.30
CA ALA A 67 -60.63 -32.79 4.70
C ALA A 67 -60.03 -31.41 4.96
N MET A 68 -60.42 -30.85 6.11
CA MET A 68 -59.70 -29.83 6.87
C MET A 68 -58.17 -29.94 6.71
N LEU A 69 -57.58 -29.00 5.98
CA LEU A 69 -56.16 -28.70 6.06
C LEU A 69 -56.06 -27.27 6.61
N LEU A 70 -55.92 -27.17 7.94
CA LEU A 70 -55.41 -25.95 8.56
C LEU A 70 -54.07 -25.67 7.89
N ALA A 71 -54.03 -24.62 7.06
CA ALA A 71 -52.81 -24.13 6.47
C ALA A 71 -51.92 -23.57 7.59
N THR A 72 -51.10 -24.44 8.19
CA THR A 72 -49.88 -24.02 8.89
C THR A 72 -48.94 -23.52 7.80
N THR A 73 -49.06 -22.23 7.46
CA THR A 73 -48.03 -21.57 6.64
C THR A 73 -46.71 -21.72 7.38
N PRO A 74 -45.71 -22.45 6.84
CA PRO A 74 -44.39 -22.41 7.44
C PRO A 74 -43.95 -20.95 7.37
N ALA A 75 -43.62 -20.38 8.53
CA ALA A 75 -42.99 -19.06 8.59
C ALA A 75 -41.77 -19.12 7.67
N VAL A 76 -41.82 -18.38 6.57
CA VAL A 76 -40.66 -18.19 5.70
C VAL A 76 -39.59 -17.60 6.61
N PRO A 77 -38.44 -18.26 6.82
CA PRO A 77 -37.38 -17.67 7.60
C PRO A 77 -37.02 -16.35 6.92
N SER A 78 -37.22 -15.25 7.64
CA SER A 78 -36.82 -13.91 7.23
C SER A 78 -35.38 -14.01 6.76
N ALA A 79 -35.11 -13.61 5.51
CA ALA A 79 -33.74 -13.39 5.08
C ALA A 79 -33.06 -12.51 6.14
N PRO A 80 -31.85 -12.86 6.62
CA PRO A 80 -31.14 -11.99 7.55
C PRO A 80 -31.13 -10.59 6.97
N ALA A 81 -31.55 -9.61 7.77
CA ALA A 81 -31.49 -8.21 7.39
C ALA A 81 -30.11 -7.96 6.78
N ALA A 82 -30.05 -7.36 5.60
CA ALA A 82 -28.78 -6.98 5.01
C ALA A 82 -28.04 -6.15 6.08
N ASP A 83 -26.99 -6.73 6.67
CA ASP A 83 -26.29 -6.11 7.78
C ASP A 83 -25.88 -4.71 7.33
N SER A 84 -26.47 -3.69 7.96
CA SER A 84 -26.20 -2.31 7.59
C SER A 84 -24.71 -2.05 7.83
N LEU A 85 -23.98 -1.77 6.75
CA LEU A 85 -22.57 -1.42 6.85
C LEU A 85 -22.43 -0.06 7.52
N ILE A 86 -21.61 0.02 8.56
CA ILE A 86 -21.30 1.26 9.26
C ILE A 86 -19.87 1.69 8.98
N PRO A 87 -19.58 3.01 8.97
CA PRO A 87 -18.22 3.50 8.88
C PRO A 87 -17.45 3.19 10.17
N ILE A 88 -16.25 2.63 10.00
CA ILE A 88 -15.30 2.33 11.08
C ILE A 88 -13.99 3.03 10.73
N THR A 89 -13.53 3.90 11.63
CA THR A 89 -12.22 4.55 11.52
C THR A 89 -11.17 3.74 12.27
N ILE A 90 -10.15 3.30 11.55
CA ILE A 90 -8.96 2.65 12.10
C ILE A 90 -7.90 3.74 12.25
N ARG A 91 -7.51 4.03 13.49
CA ARG A 91 -6.51 5.04 13.83
C ARG A 91 -5.11 4.45 13.81
N LEU A 92 -4.18 5.18 13.21
CA LEU A 92 -2.77 4.83 13.17
C LEU A 92 -1.91 5.95 13.74
N GLN A 93 -0.74 5.59 14.24
CA GLN A 93 0.27 6.54 14.67
C GLN A 93 1.65 6.06 14.22
N ALA A 94 2.47 6.98 13.71
CA ALA A 94 3.88 6.72 13.45
C ALA A 94 4.71 7.05 14.70
N THR A 95 5.59 6.13 15.09
CA THR A 95 6.57 6.34 16.17
C THR A 95 7.96 5.90 15.75
N VAL A 96 8.95 6.38 16.49
CA VAL A 96 10.30 5.82 16.52
C VAL A 96 10.52 5.34 17.95
N GLY A 97 10.32 4.04 18.17
CA GLY A 97 10.20 3.46 19.51
C GLY A 97 8.94 3.99 20.20
N ASP A 98 9.11 4.53 21.41
CA ASP A 98 8.01 5.13 22.18
C ASP A 98 7.78 6.61 21.87
N THR A 99 8.59 7.21 20.99
CA THR A 99 8.49 8.63 20.67
C THR A 99 7.66 8.85 19.40
N PRO A 100 6.65 9.73 19.41
CA PRO A 100 5.94 10.11 18.18
C PRO A 100 6.89 10.61 17.09
N PHE A 101 6.61 10.19 15.86
CA PHE A 101 7.31 10.67 14.67
C PHE A 101 7.04 12.18 14.47
N SER A 102 8.08 12.93 14.12
CA SER A 102 8.00 14.33 13.72
C SER A 102 9.14 14.65 12.76
N CYS A 103 8.83 15.41 11.72
CA CYS A 103 9.83 15.92 10.81
C CYS A 103 10.88 16.78 11.54
N GLY A 104 12.14 16.60 11.18
CA GLY A 104 13.29 17.31 11.76
C GLY A 104 13.76 16.81 13.12
N LYS A 105 13.03 15.90 13.78
CA LYS A 105 13.41 15.38 15.09
C LYS A 105 14.51 14.32 14.97
N GLU A 106 15.45 14.36 15.91
CA GLU A 106 16.49 13.34 16.08
C GLU A 106 16.03 12.23 17.04
N TYR A 107 16.38 10.99 16.71
CA TYR A 107 16.03 9.80 17.46
C TYR A 107 17.26 8.93 17.69
N PRO A 108 17.78 8.82 18.93
CA PRO A 108 18.95 8.00 19.24
C PRO A 108 18.63 6.51 19.36
N GLY A 109 19.66 5.66 19.39
CA GLY A 109 19.52 4.25 19.75
C GLY A 109 18.89 3.37 18.66
N ILE A 110 18.99 3.77 17.39
CA ILE A 110 18.32 3.07 16.29
C ILE A 110 19.19 2.01 15.62
N GLY A 111 18.57 0.86 15.38
CA GLY A 111 19.17 -0.29 14.71
C GLY A 111 20.29 -0.96 15.52
N THR A 112 20.97 -1.91 14.90
CA THR A 112 22.07 -2.67 15.53
C THR A 112 23.27 -1.79 15.87
N SER A 113 23.33 -0.63 15.26
CA SER A 113 24.36 0.37 15.48
C SER A 113 24.04 1.34 16.62
N GLY A 114 22.81 1.43 17.12
CA GLY A 114 22.43 2.47 18.07
C GLY A 114 22.65 3.90 17.55
N ALA A 115 22.48 4.11 16.24
CA ALA A 115 22.67 5.42 15.62
C ALA A 115 21.63 6.43 16.07
N THR A 116 21.95 7.72 15.92
CA THR A 116 20.92 8.77 15.90
C THR A 116 20.42 8.92 14.48
N ILE A 117 19.10 8.87 14.26
CA ILE A 117 18.50 9.14 12.95
C ILE A 117 17.70 10.44 12.97
N THR A 118 17.66 11.09 11.82
CA THR A 118 16.70 12.16 11.50
C THR A 118 15.94 11.74 10.26
N ALA A 119 14.64 11.49 10.41
CA ALA A 119 13.80 11.07 9.30
C ALA A 119 13.24 12.27 8.52
N SER A 120 12.97 12.06 7.23
CA SER A 120 12.53 13.08 6.26
C SER A 120 11.34 12.64 5.39
N ASP A 121 10.82 11.43 5.59
CA ASP A 121 9.60 10.92 4.97
C ASP A 121 9.12 9.74 5.83
N PHE A 122 7.80 9.55 5.99
CA PHE A 122 7.24 8.31 6.54
C PHE A 122 5.81 8.12 6.03
N ARG A 123 5.69 7.30 4.99
CA ARG A 123 4.41 7.02 4.31
C ARG A 123 4.30 5.59 3.87
N PHE A 124 3.09 5.06 3.85
CA PHE A 124 2.85 3.73 3.29
C PHE A 124 1.42 3.54 2.80
N TYR A 125 1.27 2.65 1.81
CA TYR A 125 -0.02 2.23 1.30
C TYR A 125 -0.57 1.05 2.09
N VAL A 126 -1.90 1.01 2.25
CA VAL A 126 -2.63 -0.13 2.81
C VAL A 126 -3.78 -0.51 1.88
N HIS A 127 -3.97 -1.81 1.69
CA HIS A 127 -5.14 -2.38 1.01
C HIS A 127 -5.61 -3.66 1.72
N ASN A 128 -6.72 -4.24 1.25
CA ASN A 128 -7.21 -5.54 1.72
C ASN A 128 -7.46 -5.58 3.24
N VAL A 129 -8.13 -4.56 3.77
CA VAL A 129 -8.47 -4.47 5.20
C VAL A 129 -9.56 -5.48 5.55
N ARG A 130 -9.31 -6.24 6.62
CA ARG A 130 -10.21 -7.20 7.21
C ARG A 130 -10.29 -6.96 8.71
N LEU A 131 -11.48 -7.07 9.27
CA LEU A 131 -11.71 -6.99 10.71
C LEU A 131 -11.93 -8.40 11.25
N VAL A 132 -11.50 -8.67 12.47
CA VAL A 132 -11.65 -9.96 13.13
C VAL A 132 -12.68 -9.84 14.25
N THR A 133 -13.73 -10.65 14.20
CA THR A 133 -14.82 -10.62 15.18
C THR A 133 -14.40 -11.22 16.51
N ALA A 134 -15.23 -11.04 17.55
CA ALA A 134 -15.07 -11.70 18.85
C ALA A 134 -14.92 -13.23 18.77
N ARG A 135 -15.47 -13.85 17.72
CA ARG A 135 -15.45 -15.30 17.48
C ARG A 135 -14.23 -15.77 16.69
N GLY A 136 -13.41 -14.84 16.20
CA GLY A 136 -12.26 -15.13 15.34
C GLY A 136 -12.58 -15.11 13.84
N ASP A 137 -13.83 -14.87 13.45
CA ASP A 137 -14.21 -14.79 12.05
C ASP A 137 -13.60 -13.55 11.39
N THR A 138 -13.16 -13.68 10.14
CA THR A 138 -12.59 -12.58 9.37
C THR A 138 -13.64 -11.97 8.45
N VAL A 139 -13.90 -10.68 8.62
CA VAL A 139 -14.82 -9.89 7.80
C VAL A 139 -14.01 -8.99 6.87
N ARG A 140 -14.16 -9.17 5.56
CA ARG A 140 -13.58 -8.24 4.57
C ARG A 140 -14.31 -6.90 4.65
N ALA A 141 -13.59 -5.85 5.04
CA ALA A 141 -14.15 -4.52 5.13
C ALA A 141 -14.01 -3.81 3.76
N ALA A 142 -15.04 -3.09 3.33
CA ALA A 142 -14.98 -2.29 2.12
C ALA A 142 -14.26 -0.97 2.42
N MET A 143 -13.31 -0.56 1.58
CA MET A 143 -12.63 0.72 1.78
C MET A 143 -13.59 1.87 1.48
N ALA A 144 -13.77 2.79 2.42
CA ALA A 144 -14.61 3.98 2.25
C ALA A 144 -13.79 5.09 1.57
N PRO A 145 -14.17 5.58 0.37
CA PRO A 145 -13.40 6.62 -0.31
C PRO A 145 -13.30 7.91 0.50
N ARG A 146 -12.11 8.48 0.56
CA ARG A 146 -11.81 9.77 1.20
C ARG A 146 -10.61 10.41 0.50
N SER A 147 -10.90 11.18 -0.54
CA SER A 147 -9.88 11.91 -1.30
C SER A 147 -9.15 12.94 -0.41
N PRO A 148 -7.83 13.17 -0.58
CA PRO A 148 -6.93 12.49 -1.53
C PRO A 148 -6.38 11.16 -1.02
N TRP A 149 -6.71 10.77 0.19
CA TRP A 149 -5.97 9.74 0.92
C TRP A 149 -6.40 8.31 0.66
N GLN A 150 -7.62 8.11 0.16
CA GLN A 150 -8.20 6.77 0.09
C GLN A 150 -9.20 6.66 -1.06
N ASP A 151 -9.05 5.62 -1.88
CA ASP A 151 -10.03 5.22 -2.89
C ASP A 151 -10.83 3.97 -2.41
N ARG A 152 -11.50 3.26 -3.33
CA ARG A 152 -12.30 2.07 -3.01
C ARG A 152 -11.46 0.81 -2.73
N GLU A 153 -10.14 0.89 -2.82
CA GLU A 153 -9.25 -0.26 -2.71
C GLU A 153 -8.01 0.01 -1.85
N ILE A 154 -7.48 1.23 -1.88
CA ILE A 154 -6.18 1.62 -1.35
C ILE A 154 -6.32 2.87 -0.47
N ALA A 155 -5.63 2.88 0.67
CA ALA A 155 -5.37 4.08 1.47
C ALA A 155 -3.87 4.40 1.45
N LEU A 156 -3.51 5.68 1.39
CA LEU A 156 -2.18 6.20 1.69
C LEU A 156 -2.19 6.75 3.11
N LEU A 157 -1.37 6.17 3.98
CA LEU A 157 -1.09 6.72 5.31
C LEU A 157 0.12 7.64 5.19
N ASP A 158 -0.05 8.84 5.73
CA ASP A 158 0.92 9.90 5.62
C ASP A 158 1.18 10.53 6.99
N PHE A 159 2.43 10.49 7.43
CA PHE A 159 2.86 11.02 8.73
C PHE A 159 3.89 12.14 8.60
N GLU A 160 4.37 12.40 7.38
CA GLU A 160 5.21 13.56 7.11
C GLU A 160 4.32 14.77 6.82
N ASN A 161 4.73 15.95 7.28
CA ASN A 161 3.89 17.15 7.25
C ASN A 161 4.48 18.26 6.37
N GLY A 162 5.38 17.92 5.45
CA GLY A 162 5.98 18.92 4.57
C GLY A 162 6.91 19.93 5.26
N THR A 163 7.26 19.75 6.54
CA THR A 163 8.09 20.71 7.31
C THR A 163 9.49 20.18 7.60
N ALA A 164 10.42 21.07 7.98
CA ALA A 164 11.78 20.73 8.38
C ALA A 164 12.47 19.77 7.38
N THR A 165 12.95 18.61 7.84
CA THR A 165 13.58 17.62 6.95
C THR A 165 12.61 17.00 5.93
N CYS A 166 11.31 17.09 6.17
CA CYS A 166 10.25 16.67 5.23
C CYS A 166 9.84 17.79 4.26
N ALA A 167 10.63 18.85 4.06
CA ALA A 167 10.27 20.01 3.22
C ALA A 167 9.78 19.67 1.78
N ASN A 168 10.10 18.49 1.28
CA ASN A 168 9.64 17.99 -0.03
C ASN A 168 8.39 17.10 0.06
N GLY A 169 7.65 17.20 1.15
CA GLY A 169 6.52 16.35 1.47
C GLY A 169 5.15 16.96 1.17
N THR A 170 4.12 16.50 1.87
CA THR A 170 2.76 17.05 1.85
C THR A 170 2.46 17.79 3.16
N PRO A 171 1.89 19.01 3.14
CA PRO A 171 1.54 19.72 4.36
C PRO A 171 0.53 18.95 5.24
N GLU A 172 -0.46 18.34 4.60
CA GLU A 172 -1.47 17.53 5.27
C GLU A 172 -0.96 16.09 5.55
N THR A 173 -1.44 15.52 6.66
CA THR A 173 -1.16 14.14 7.05
C THR A 173 -2.43 13.28 6.98
N ASN A 174 -2.26 11.96 6.97
CA ASN A 174 -3.35 11.01 7.07
C ASN A 174 -3.03 9.84 8.03
N PRO A 175 -3.35 9.97 9.33
CA PRO A 175 -3.11 8.94 10.34
C PRO A 175 -4.28 7.94 10.48
N GLN A 176 -5.07 7.70 9.43
CA GLN A 176 -6.25 6.84 9.52
C GLN A 176 -6.65 6.16 8.22
N ILE A 177 -7.39 5.06 8.38
CA ILE A 177 -8.13 4.36 7.32
C ILE A 177 -9.61 4.37 7.71
N THR A 178 -10.50 4.58 6.75
CA THR A 178 -11.94 4.48 6.97
C THR A 178 -12.51 3.31 6.18
N VAL A 179 -13.16 2.35 6.83
CA VAL A 179 -13.77 1.19 6.17
C VAL A 179 -15.26 1.11 6.47
N LEU A 180 -15.99 0.35 5.65
CA LEU A 180 -17.38 -0.03 5.87
C LEU A 180 -17.41 -1.52 6.22
N ALA A 181 -18.05 -1.86 7.34
CA ALA A 181 -18.25 -3.23 7.78
C ALA A 181 -19.58 -3.36 8.53
N PRO A 182 -20.14 -4.58 8.68
CA PRO A 182 -21.29 -4.81 9.53
C PRO A 182 -21.11 -4.22 10.93
N ALA A 183 -22.20 -3.72 11.51
CA ALA A 183 -22.20 -3.31 12.91
C ALA A 183 -21.84 -4.52 13.80
N GLY A 184 -20.91 -4.33 14.73
CA GLY A 184 -20.45 -5.40 15.61
C GLY A 184 -19.17 -5.06 16.35
N GLU A 185 -18.82 -5.92 17.29
CA GLU A 185 -17.55 -5.82 18.02
C GLU A 185 -16.43 -6.56 17.29
N TYR A 186 -15.30 -5.88 17.16
CA TYR A 186 -14.09 -6.41 16.55
C TYR A 186 -12.97 -6.42 17.58
N GLN A 187 -12.18 -7.50 17.55
CA GLN A 187 -11.04 -7.74 18.45
C GLN A 187 -9.76 -8.01 17.68
N GLY A 188 -9.73 -7.72 16.39
CA GLY A 188 -8.54 -7.79 15.58
C GLY A 188 -8.72 -7.10 14.24
N VAL A 189 -7.60 -6.90 13.57
CA VAL A 189 -7.54 -6.33 12.23
C VAL A 189 -6.43 -7.00 11.45
N ALA A 190 -6.65 -7.23 10.16
CA ALA A 190 -5.63 -7.66 9.24
C ALA A 190 -5.66 -6.78 7.98
N PHE A 191 -4.49 -6.44 7.45
CA PHE A 191 -4.37 -5.62 6.24
C PHE A 191 -3.06 -5.94 5.52
N THR A 192 -2.96 -5.52 4.27
CA THR A 192 -1.74 -5.67 3.47
C THR A 192 -1.10 -4.32 3.27
N VAL A 193 0.20 -4.21 3.54
CA VAL A 193 0.97 -3.01 3.19
C VAL A 193 1.36 -3.09 1.72
N GLY A 194 0.96 -2.08 0.96
CA GLY A 194 1.29 -1.90 -0.45
C GLY A 194 0.12 -1.58 -1.36
N VAL A 195 0.36 -1.70 -2.66
CA VAL A 195 -0.61 -1.43 -3.72
C VAL A 195 -0.97 -2.75 -4.40
N PRO A 196 -2.23 -3.15 -4.58
CA PRO A 196 -2.63 -4.36 -5.33
C PRO A 196 -1.90 -4.47 -6.67
N PHE A 197 -1.49 -5.68 -7.07
CA PHE A 197 -0.67 -5.87 -8.29
C PHE A 197 -1.30 -5.22 -9.53
N ALA A 198 -2.63 -5.37 -9.71
CA ALA A 198 -3.39 -4.81 -10.82
C ALA A 198 -3.33 -3.26 -10.91
N ARG A 199 -3.05 -2.59 -9.78
CA ARG A 199 -2.92 -1.13 -9.68
C ARG A 199 -1.48 -0.65 -9.57
N ASN A 200 -0.55 -1.55 -9.23
CA ASN A 200 0.83 -1.18 -8.89
C ASN A 200 1.65 -0.67 -10.08
N HIS A 201 1.34 -1.16 -11.27
CA HIS A 201 2.12 -0.86 -12.48
C HIS A 201 1.34 -0.01 -13.49
N SER A 202 0.21 0.56 -13.05
CA SER A 202 -0.58 1.46 -13.87
C SER A 202 0.21 2.73 -14.21
N ASP A 203 -0.13 3.36 -15.33
CA ASP A 203 0.49 4.63 -15.71
C ASP A 203 0.12 5.72 -14.69
N MET A 204 1.12 6.15 -13.91
CA MET A 204 0.98 7.18 -12.88
C MET A 204 0.41 8.49 -13.43
N ALA A 205 0.67 8.85 -14.70
CA ALA A 205 0.14 10.08 -15.31
C ALA A 205 -1.40 10.06 -15.44
N THR A 206 -2.00 8.87 -15.37
CA THR A 206 -3.45 8.67 -15.44
C THR A 206 -4.08 8.39 -14.07
N GLN A 207 -3.28 8.21 -13.02
CA GLN A 207 -3.78 7.86 -11.70
C GLN A 207 -4.25 9.09 -10.92
N GLY A 208 -5.45 9.00 -10.36
CA GLY A 208 -5.92 9.92 -9.32
C GLY A 208 -5.37 9.55 -7.93
N PRO A 209 -5.70 10.35 -6.91
CA PRO A 209 -5.36 10.02 -5.52
C PRO A 209 -5.96 8.65 -5.11
N PRO A 210 -5.28 7.87 -4.25
CA PRO A 210 -4.02 8.17 -3.55
C PRO A 210 -2.73 7.82 -4.34
N LEU A 211 -2.85 7.47 -5.62
CA LEU A 211 -1.74 6.97 -6.46
C LEU A 211 -1.12 8.05 -7.37
N SER A 212 -1.47 9.32 -7.18
CA SER A 212 -1.01 10.44 -8.02
C SER A 212 0.34 11.05 -7.56
N LEU A 213 0.90 10.61 -6.44
CA LEU A 213 2.13 11.17 -5.88
C LEU A 213 3.38 10.53 -6.51
N SER A 214 4.04 11.26 -7.42
CA SER A 214 5.23 10.77 -8.12
C SER A 214 6.39 10.37 -7.23
N ARG A 215 6.48 10.99 -6.06
CA ARG A 215 7.46 10.67 -5.01
C ARG A 215 7.31 9.25 -4.46
N LEU A 216 6.12 8.65 -4.56
CA LEU A 216 5.85 7.27 -4.17
C LEU A 216 5.86 6.30 -5.36
N PHE A 217 6.32 6.72 -6.53
CA PHE A 217 6.45 5.88 -7.72
C PHE A 217 7.92 5.74 -8.11
N TRP A 218 8.37 4.54 -8.48
CA TRP A 218 9.72 4.32 -9.02
C TRP A 218 9.73 4.44 -10.53
N SER A 219 8.91 3.64 -11.20
CA SER A 219 8.77 3.56 -12.65
C SER A 219 7.61 2.63 -12.99
N TRP A 220 7.20 2.57 -14.25
CA TRP A 220 6.19 1.59 -14.68
C TRP A 220 6.62 0.13 -14.41
N ASN A 221 7.92 -0.18 -14.52
CA ASN A 221 8.42 -1.55 -14.34
C ASN A 221 8.53 -1.95 -12.87
N ALA A 222 8.90 -1.01 -12.00
CA ALA A 222 9.04 -1.26 -10.55
C ALA A 222 7.75 -0.97 -9.76
N GLY A 223 6.87 -0.13 -10.31
CA GLY A 223 5.62 0.29 -9.71
C GLY A 223 5.78 1.31 -8.58
N TYR A 224 4.86 1.26 -7.62
CA TYR A 224 4.83 2.13 -6.44
C TYR A 224 5.73 1.61 -5.31
N LYS A 225 6.22 2.56 -4.50
CA LYS A 225 6.80 2.33 -3.18
C LYS A 225 5.66 2.13 -2.20
N PHE A 226 5.52 0.92 -1.68
CA PHE A 226 4.52 0.52 -0.68
C PHE A 226 4.77 1.13 0.69
N LEU A 227 6.04 1.26 1.05
CA LEU A 227 6.53 1.95 2.23
C LEU A 227 7.68 2.82 1.79
N ARG A 228 7.63 4.10 2.16
CA ARG A 228 8.73 5.04 2.00
C ARG A 228 9.07 5.62 3.37
N VAL A 229 10.31 5.44 3.77
CA VAL A 229 10.93 6.19 4.85
C VAL A 229 12.29 6.66 4.37
N ASP A 230 12.53 7.96 4.44
CA ASP A 230 13.84 8.54 4.14
C ASP A 230 14.46 9.03 5.45
N MET A 231 15.75 8.81 5.65
CA MET A 231 16.44 9.27 6.84
C MET A 231 17.94 9.51 6.62
N ARG A 232 18.55 10.18 7.59
CA ARG A 232 20.00 10.22 7.76
C ARG A 232 20.35 9.67 9.12
N ALA A 233 21.39 8.84 9.20
CA ALA A 233 21.96 8.33 10.44
C ALA A 233 23.28 9.06 10.73
N THR A 234 23.49 9.46 11.98
CA THR A 234 24.69 10.17 12.45
C THR A 234 25.31 9.46 13.65
N ARG A 235 26.60 9.76 13.88
CA ARG A 235 27.27 9.58 15.17
C ARG A 235 28.20 10.76 15.46
N PRO A 236 28.60 10.97 16.73
CA PRO A 236 29.51 12.06 17.09
C PRO A 236 30.85 12.08 16.34
N ASP A 237 31.29 10.92 15.80
CA ASP A 237 32.61 10.70 15.23
C ASP A 237 32.61 10.43 13.71
N SER A 238 31.47 10.55 13.02
CA SER A 238 31.39 10.21 11.60
C SER A 238 30.39 11.07 10.83
N ALA A 239 30.63 11.20 9.52
CA ALA A 239 29.73 11.90 8.62
C ALA A 239 28.35 11.23 8.57
N ALA A 240 27.32 12.04 8.37
CA ALA A 240 25.96 11.56 8.22
C ALA A 240 25.85 10.59 7.04
N THR A 241 25.26 9.42 7.28
CA THR A 241 24.96 8.41 6.26
C THR A 241 23.50 8.53 5.89
N ALA A 242 23.21 8.76 4.61
CA ALA A 242 21.83 8.72 4.14
C ALA A 242 21.38 7.26 3.98
N TRP A 243 20.17 6.96 4.46
CA TRP A 243 19.59 5.63 4.51
C TRP A 243 18.12 5.73 4.13
N VAL A 244 17.60 4.81 3.31
CA VAL A 244 16.18 4.79 2.96
C VAL A 244 15.57 3.42 3.14
N ILE A 245 14.25 3.41 3.29
CA ILE A 245 13.40 2.24 3.25
C ILE A 245 12.41 2.47 2.13
N HIS A 246 12.67 1.90 0.95
CA HIS A 246 11.73 1.90 -0.16
C HIS A 246 11.32 0.45 -0.44
N LEU A 247 10.17 0.05 0.11
CA LEU A 247 9.59 -1.27 -0.12
C LEU A 247 8.71 -1.21 -1.36
N GLY A 248 8.81 -2.19 -2.26
CA GLY A 248 7.91 -2.33 -3.40
C GLY A 248 8.19 -3.60 -4.18
N SER A 249 7.47 -3.83 -5.28
CA SER A 249 7.67 -5.01 -6.12
C SER A 249 9.04 -5.02 -6.81
N THR A 250 9.69 -6.18 -6.86
CA THR A 250 10.97 -6.36 -7.58
C THR A 250 10.97 -7.66 -8.40
N GLY A 251 11.92 -7.77 -9.34
CA GLY A 251 11.99 -8.91 -10.27
C GLY A 251 10.79 -8.97 -11.21
N CYS A 252 10.32 -7.80 -11.66
CA CYS A 252 9.17 -7.69 -12.55
C CYS A 252 9.53 -8.03 -14.00
N THR A 253 8.70 -8.85 -14.63
CA THR A 253 8.90 -9.41 -15.97
C THR A 253 7.63 -9.30 -16.81
N GLY A 254 7.78 -9.54 -18.12
CA GLY A 254 6.65 -9.57 -19.06
C GLY A 254 6.25 -8.20 -19.62
N ALA A 255 7.02 -7.15 -19.34
CA ALA A 255 6.86 -5.87 -19.99
C ALA A 255 7.68 -5.77 -21.29
N ALA A 256 7.08 -5.26 -22.36
CA ALA A 256 7.76 -4.88 -23.59
C ALA A 256 7.38 -3.44 -23.95
N GLY A 257 8.37 -2.58 -24.21
CA GLY A 257 8.16 -1.15 -24.44
C GLY A 257 7.62 -0.43 -23.19
N ALA A 258 6.78 0.58 -23.38
CA ALA A 258 6.19 1.38 -22.29
C ALA A 258 4.97 0.71 -21.61
N LYS A 259 4.98 -0.62 -21.44
CA LYS A 259 3.84 -1.38 -20.90
C LYS A 259 4.12 -1.92 -19.49
N ALA A 260 3.07 -2.02 -18.66
CA ALA A 260 3.15 -2.62 -17.34
C ALA A 260 3.63 -4.10 -17.39
N PRO A 261 4.42 -4.57 -16.41
CA PRO A 261 4.75 -5.99 -16.27
C PRO A 261 3.52 -6.84 -15.96
N THR A 262 3.58 -8.11 -16.34
CA THR A 262 2.51 -9.09 -16.09
C THR A 262 2.70 -9.85 -14.78
N SER A 263 3.93 -9.87 -14.26
CA SER A 263 4.27 -10.55 -13.00
C SER A 263 5.52 -9.94 -12.37
N CYS A 264 5.70 -10.14 -11.07
CA CYS A 264 6.95 -9.89 -10.37
C CYS A 264 7.31 -11.10 -9.51
N SER A 265 8.58 -11.53 -9.53
CA SER A 265 9.03 -12.65 -8.69
C SER A 265 8.97 -12.32 -7.19
N HIS A 266 9.00 -11.03 -6.84
CA HIS A 266 8.89 -10.56 -5.47
C HIS A 266 7.75 -9.54 -5.34
N GLY A 267 6.65 -10.01 -4.76
CA GLY A 267 5.50 -9.17 -4.43
C GLY A 267 5.79 -8.20 -3.29
N ASN A 268 6.60 -8.55 -2.29
CA ASN A 268 6.98 -7.65 -1.17
C ASN A 268 5.81 -6.91 -0.51
N ARG A 269 4.67 -7.60 -0.33
CA ARG A 269 3.44 -7.08 0.28
C ARG A 269 3.22 -7.79 1.61
N PRO A 270 3.74 -7.28 2.73
CA PRO A 270 3.59 -7.95 4.00
C PRO A 270 2.13 -7.90 4.44
N GLU A 271 1.63 -9.05 4.91
CA GLU A 271 0.33 -9.17 5.53
C GLU A 271 0.48 -8.99 7.04
N ILE A 272 -0.23 -7.99 7.56
CA ILE A 272 -0.22 -7.62 8.96
C ILE A 272 -1.49 -8.15 9.58
N ALA A 273 -1.38 -8.87 10.70
CA ALA A 273 -2.49 -9.33 11.50
C ALA A 273 -2.25 -8.96 12.96
N LEU A 274 -3.18 -8.20 13.55
CA LEU A 274 -3.09 -7.67 14.90
C LEU A 274 -4.30 -8.16 15.70
N SER A 275 -4.05 -9.00 16.69
CA SER A 275 -5.06 -9.45 17.66
C SER A 275 -5.23 -8.46 18.81
N GLY A 276 -6.38 -8.53 19.48
CA GLY A 276 -6.72 -7.67 20.62
C GLY A 276 -6.93 -6.20 20.24
N PHE A 277 -7.20 -5.90 18.96
CA PHE A 277 -7.46 -4.56 18.46
C PHE A 277 -8.96 -4.28 18.41
N ASN A 278 -9.41 -3.23 19.10
CA ASN A 278 -10.75 -2.69 18.97
C ASN A 278 -10.70 -1.30 18.32
N PRO A 279 -11.30 -1.11 17.12
CA PRO A 279 -11.20 0.15 16.38
C PRO A 279 -11.83 1.36 17.10
N ALA A 280 -12.81 1.15 17.98
CA ALA A 280 -13.46 2.23 18.72
C ALA A 280 -12.57 2.85 19.80
N ARG A 281 -11.56 2.13 20.30
CA ARG A 281 -10.72 2.55 21.43
C ARG A 281 -9.23 2.53 21.12
N ASP A 282 -8.75 1.58 20.36
CA ASP A 282 -7.31 1.33 20.19
C ASP A 282 -6.71 2.09 19.00
N VAL A 283 -5.38 2.19 19.01
CA VAL A 283 -4.56 2.79 17.95
C VAL A 283 -3.55 1.76 17.47
N ILE A 284 -3.32 1.68 16.17
CA ILE A 284 -2.25 0.87 15.58
C ILE A 284 -1.01 1.75 15.46
N VAL A 285 0.09 1.35 16.08
CA VAL A 285 1.37 2.04 15.96
C VAL A 285 2.21 1.39 14.86
N ALA A 286 2.71 2.20 13.93
CA ALA A 286 3.77 1.87 12.99
C ALA A 286 5.12 2.35 13.58
N ASP A 287 5.91 1.42 14.10
CA ASP A 287 7.13 1.71 14.88
C ASP A 287 8.38 1.52 14.02
N LEU A 288 9.01 2.65 13.66
CA LEU A 288 10.22 2.67 12.84
C LEU A 288 11.44 2.07 13.56
N ALA A 289 11.55 2.23 14.88
CA ALA A 289 12.69 1.66 15.63
C ALA A 289 12.59 0.13 15.67
N ALA A 290 11.38 -0.39 15.88
CA ALA A 290 11.12 -1.83 15.84
C ALA A 290 11.33 -2.42 14.44
N LEU A 291 10.94 -1.71 13.39
CA LEU A 291 11.21 -2.09 12.00
C LEU A 291 12.72 -2.20 11.71
N LEU A 292 13.49 -1.22 12.17
CA LEU A 292 14.94 -1.12 11.94
C LEU A 292 15.79 -1.91 12.94
N SER A 293 15.21 -2.63 13.90
CA SER A 293 15.94 -3.22 15.03
C SER A 293 17.03 -4.23 14.62
N ARG A 294 17.01 -4.69 13.37
CA ARG A 294 17.95 -5.67 12.79
C ARG A 294 18.87 -5.07 11.73
N SER A 295 18.85 -3.75 11.51
CA SER A 295 19.60 -3.07 10.45
C SER A 295 20.73 -2.19 11.03
N ASP A 296 21.90 -2.19 10.38
CA ASP A 296 22.95 -1.18 10.63
C ASP A 296 22.72 0.01 9.70
N VAL A 297 21.94 0.99 10.16
CA VAL A 297 21.54 2.17 9.36
C VAL A 297 22.69 3.15 9.06
N ARG A 298 23.93 2.81 9.42
CA ARG A 298 25.13 3.66 9.21
C ARG A 298 26.02 3.17 8.08
N ARG A 299 25.66 2.06 7.44
CA ARG A 299 26.52 1.40 6.45
C ARG A 299 25.69 0.92 5.30
N ASN A 300 25.82 1.59 4.15
CA ASN A 300 25.30 1.06 2.90
C ASN A 300 26.24 -0.04 2.40
N GLN A 301 25.69 -1.15 1.94
CA GLN A 301 26.44 -2.17 1.24
C GLN A 301 27.14 -1.53 0.01
N PRO A 302 28.43 -1.82 -0.21
CA PRO A 302 29.11 -1.35 -1.41
C PRO A 302 28.43 -1.85 -2.69
N GLN A 303 28.35 -0.96 -3.69
CA GLN A 303 27.81 -1.27 -5.03
C GLN A 303 26.31 -1.65 -5.05
N THR A 304 25.56 -1.32 -4.00
CA THR A 304 24.09 -1.39 -3.98
C THR A 304 23.48 0.01 -3.79
N ALA A 305 22.16 0.06 -3.69
CA ALA A 305 21.48 1.29 -3.36
C ALA A 305 21.80 1.72 -1.93
N MET A 306 21.50 2.98 -1.59
CA MET A 306 21.51 3.41 -0.20
C MET A 306 20.36 2.78 0.57
N GLY A 307 20.62 2.33 1.80
CA GLY A 307 19.68 1.61 2.64
C GLY A 307 19.06 0.42 1.94
N CYS A 308 17.76 0.21 2.15
CA CYS A 308 17.04 -0.86 1.50
C CYS A 308 16.05 -0.33 0.46
N MET A 309 16.27 -0.69 -0.81
CA MET A 309 15.33 -0.48 -1.92
C MET A 309 14.73 -1.80 -2.45
N ALA A 310 14.58 -2.80 -1.57
CA ALA A 310 13.97 -4.11 -1.86
C ALA A 310 14.69 -4.98 -2.92
N ALA A 311 15.94 -4.66 -3.24
CA ALA A 311 16.75 -5.44 -4.18
C ALA A 311 17.22 -6.75 -3.52
N PRO A 312 17.05 -7.92 -4.17
CA PRO A 312 17.36 -9.22 -3.55
C PRO A 312 18.86 -9.45 -3.29
N ASN A 313 19.74 -8.69 -3.95
CA ASN A 313 21.19 -8.74 -3.80
C ASN A 313 21.72 -7.68 -2.82
N ASP A 314 20.85 -7.02 -2.07
CA ASP A 314 21.18 -5.96 -1.12
C ASP A 314 21.00 -6.45 0.32
N ALA A 315 22.10 -6.70 1.01
CA ALA A 315 22.12 -7.21 2.39
C ALA A 315 21.54 -6.20 3.39
N ASP A 316 21.53 -4.90 3.05
CA ASP A 316 20.90 -3.86 3.87
C ASP A 316 19.38 -4.11 4.05
N CYS A 317 18.76 -4.84 3.11
CA CYS A 317 17.37 -5.26 3.18
C CYS A 317 17.10 -6.43 4.11
N GLY A 318 18.11 -7.22 4.50
CA GLY A 318 17.92 -8.47 5.25
C GLY A 318 17.17 -8.25 6.58
N GLY A 319 17.65 -7.33 7.40
CA GLY A 319 17.03 -7.00 8.68
C GLY A 319 15.61 -6.44 8.53
N LEU A 320 15.40 -5.55 7.55
CA LEU A 320 14.10 -4.95 7.25
C LEU A 320 13.07 -6.01 6.84
N PHE A 321 13.43 -6.89 5.90
CA PHE A 321 12.54 -7.93 5.40
C PHE A 321 12.20 -8.94 6.49
N ALA A 322 13.16 -9.30 7.35
CA ALA A 322 12.88 -10.13 8.53
C ALA A 322 11.87 -9.46 9.49
N SER A 323 12.01 -8.15 9.76
CA SER A 323 11.05 -7.39 10.59
C SER A 323 9.66 -7.24 9.97
N LEU A 324 9.55 -7.39 8.64
CA LEU A 324 8.28 -7.39 7.90
C LEU A 324 7.72 -8.79 7.65
N ASN A 325 8.42 -9.84 8.09
CA ASN A 325 8.11 -11.24 7.75
C ASN A 325 8.00 -11.47 6.24
N LEU A 326 8.94 -10.91 5.48
CA LEU A 326 9.07 -11.09 4.04
C LEU A 326 10.30 -11.96 3.71
N PRO A 327 10.22 -12.79 2.66
CA PRO A 327 11.36 -13.57 2.22
C PRO A 327 12.43 -12.67 1.59
N HIS A 328 13.68 -12.85 1.99
CA HIS A 328 14.85 -12.20 1.40
C HIS A 328 16.08 -13.09 1.59
N PRO A 329 17.04 -13.18 0.64
CA PRO A 329 18.23 -14.04 0.79
C PRO A 329 19.04 -13.76 2.07
N ASN A 330 19.04 -12.50 2.50
CA ASN A 330 19.74 -12.05 3.72
C ASN A 330 18.82 -11.89 4.95
N ALA A 331 17.54 -12.27 4.89
CA ALA A 331 16.65 -12.18 6.04
C ALA A 331 16.95 -13.28 7.06
N THR A 332 17.23 -12.88 8.30
CA THR A 332 17.48 -13.80 9.42
C THR A 332 16.56 -13.45 10.60
N GLY A 333 16.01 -14.47 11.27
CA GLY A 333 15.12 -14.30 12.44
C GLY A 333 13.76 -13.67 12.12
N ALA A 334 13.13 -14.09 11.02
CA ALA A 334 11.82 -13.63 10.55
C ALA A 334 10.66 -14.27 11.35
N ASP A 335 10.79 -14.40 12.67
CA ASP A 335 9.88 -15.24 13.46
C ASP A 335 8.62 -14.48 13.89
N THR A 336 8.65 -13.14 13.88
CA THR A 336 7.50 -12.29 14.20
C THR A 336 7.65 -10.89 13.58
N PRO A 337 6.64 -10.38 12.84
CA PRO A 337 6.62 -9.01 12.36
C PRO A 337 6.77 -8.00 13.51
N LYS A 338 7.63 -6.99 13.35
CA LYS A 338 7.95 -5.99 14.39
C LYS A 338 7.42 -4.60 14.10
N PHE A 339 6.95 -4.35 12.88
CA PHE A 339 6.63 -3.00 12.44
C PHE A 339 5.34 -2.43 13.05
N PHE A 340 4.32 -3.27 13.23
CA PHE A 340 3.01 -2.83 13.74
C PHE A 340 2.70 -3.43 15.10
N ARG A 341 2.13 -2.61 15.99
CA ARG A 341 1.63 -3.05 17.30
C ARG A 341 0.34 -2.32 17.67
N VAL A 342 -0.45 -2.94 18.55
CA VAL A 342 -1.65 -2.31 19.10
C VAL A 342 -1.28 -1.56 20.38
N VAL A 343 -1.72 -0.31 20.50
CA VAL A 343 -1.72 0.45 21.75
C VAL A 343 -3.16 0.64 22.19
N ARG A 344 -3.45 0.28 23.43
CA ARG A 344 -4.78 0.45 24.01
C ARG A 344 -5.04 1.92 24.24
N GLY A 345 -6.10 2.46 23.65
CA GLY A 345 -6.55 3.79 24.00
C GLY A 345 -7.29 3.77 25.32
N THR A 346 -7.32 4.92 25.99
CA THR A 346 -8.23 5.13 27.12
C THR A 346 -9.66 5.08 26.56
N ALA A 347 -10.56 4.37 27.26
CA ALA A 347 -11.94 4.23 26.82
C ALA A 347 -12.63 5.60 26.79
N THR A 348 -12.66 6.27 25.64
CA THR A 348 -13.57 7.39 25.42
C THR A 348 -14.95 6.80 25.18
N GLY A 349 -15.85 6.99 26.15
CA GLY A 349 -17.26 6.66 26.03
C GLY A 349 -17.87 7.25 24.76
N ALA A 350 -18.77 6.50 24.15
CA ALA A 350 -19.42 6.83 22.90
C ALA A 350 -20.16 8.18 22.93
N ALA A 351 -20.09 8.91 21.81
CA ALA A 351 -21.20 9.72 21.32
C ALA A 351 -21.08 9.89 19.80
N ASN A 352 -21.85 9.07 19.07
CA ASN A 352 -22.32 9.41 17.74
C ASN A 352 -23.23 10.64 17.87
N SER A 353 -22.80 11.79 17.39
CA SER A 353 -23.68 12.94 17.16
C SER A 353 -23.51 13.39 15.72
N ALA A 354 -24.48 13.01 14.89
CA ALA A 354 -24.66 13.55 13.56
C ALA A 354 -25.17 15.00 13.65
N GLY A 355 -24.62 15.87 12.80
CA GLY A 355 -25.30 17.02 12.20
C GLY A 355 -25.58 18.23 13.11
N SER A 356 -24.95 19.36 12.80
CA SER A 356 -25.60 20.53 12.19
C SER A 356 -24.67 21.75 12.22
N GLY A 357 -24.17 22.18 11.05
CA GLY A 357 -24.03 23.61 10.78
C GLY A 357 -25.41 24.16 10.34
N PRO A 358 -25.60 25.48 10.10
CA PRO A 358 -24.56 26.44 9.70
C PRO A 358 -24.69 27.88 10.26
N ASN A 359 -23.70 28.70 9.91
CA ASN A 359 -23.81 30.13 9.57
C ASN A 359 -23.77 31.22 10.69
N GLY A 360 -23.02 32.29 10.40
CA GLY A 360 -23.44 33.66 10.77
C GLY A 360 -22.61 34.45 11.80
N THR A 361 -21.50 35.04 11.34
CA THR A 361 -21.06 36.44 11.54
C THR A 361 -21.55 37.30 12.75
N VAL A 362 -20.54 37.86 13.45
CA VAL A 362 -20.32 39.31 13.74
C VAL A 362 -20.84 39.96 15.05
N ASN A 363 -19.85 40.60 15.71
CA ASN A 363 -19.85 41.77 16.62
C ASN A 363 -20.33 41.69 18.09
N GLY A 364 -19.45 42.20 18.96
CA GLY A 364 -19.79 42.69 20.30
C GLY A 364 -18.58 43.04 21.16
N ILE A 365 -17.90 44.17 20.88
CA ILE A 365 -17.07 44.88 21.86
C ILE A 365 -18.03 45.65 22.78
N VAL A 366 -17.95 45.52 24.12
CA VAL A 366 -17.96 46.66 25.07
C VAL A 366 -17.26 46.28 26.39
N ASN A 367 -16.38 47.20 26.79
CA ASN A 367 -15.66 47.47 28.03
C ASN A 367 -16.37 47.29 29.39
N GLY A 368 -15.52 47.18 30.42
CA GLY A 368 -15.74 47.64 31.80
C GLY A 368 -15.34 46.56 32.81
N GLY A 369 -14.39 46.72 33.74
CA GLY A 369 -13.82 47.90 34.37
C GLY A 369 -13.69 47.58 35.87
N THR A 370 -12.47 47.56 36.39
CA THR A 370 -12.07 47.76 37.81
C THR A 370 -12.93 47.16 38.93
N ARG A 371 -12.39 46.19 39.66
CA ARG A 371 -11.83 46.38 41.01
C ARG A 371 -10.92 45.22 41.39
#